data_AF-A0A256XIK5-F1
#
_entry.id   AF-A0A256XIK5-F1
#
_cell.length_a   1.000
_cell.length_b   1.000
_cell.length_c   1.000
_cell.angle_alpha   90.00
_cell.angle_beta   90.00
_cell.angle_gamma   90.00
#
_symmetry.space_group_name_H-M   'P 1'
#
loop_
_entity.id
_entity.type
_entity.pdbx_description
1 polymer ?
#
loop_
_entity_poly.entity_id
_entity_poly.type
_entity_poly.pdbx_seq_one_letter_code
_entity_poly.pdbx_strand_id
1 'polypeptide(L)'
;MAINYAYMFNQPIVKTVFLTGLVITAIAVIIMLVNVISMILTVRPLLGEKKRMNIIKAIILTLIDELFVHRNLKRCRDETFRWIMHQFVLWGFAILMICTGLDSLEMHHYIDMCSPTTPGYCEPLMHHLHEPIKIAFNVGGVLLLFGSIALIVRRAAVRDAREATLNYDWYLIILLLIVAITGFLAQAVRLVAAPEAVGAVVYAIHLIAVAILFITIPYTKAAHVVYRFVALVLANYKGVKKRERLIA
;
A
#
# COMPACT_ATOMS: atom_id res chain seq x y z
N MET A 1 3.33 -21.96 -28.96
CA MET A 1 3.78 -22.84 -27.86
C MET A 1 3.52 -22.08 -26.58
N ALA A 2 2.39 -22.37 -25.90
CA ALA A 2 2.09 -21.75 -24.63
C ALA A 2 3.11 -22.29 -23.61
N ILE A 3 4.03 -21.44 -23.16
CA ILE A 3 4.94 -21.78 -22.07
C ILE A 3 4.02 -22.12 -20.89
N ASN A 4 4.06 -23.37 -20.41
CA ASN A 4 3.19 -23.80 -19.33
C ASN A 4 3.75 -23.27 -18.01
N TYR A 5 3.38 -22.04 -17.68
CA TYR A 5 3.85 -21.25 -16.53
C TYR A 5 3.55 -21.90 -15.17
N ALA A 6 2.72 -22.95 -15.14
CA ALA A 6 2.34 -23.69 -13.94
C ALA A 6 3.48 -24.53 -13.33
N TYR A 7 4.60 -24.75 -14.04
CA TYR A 7 5.67 -25.64 -13.55
C TYR A 7 6.99 -24.94 -13.21
N MET A 8 7.11 -23.63 -13.44
CA MET A 8 8.36 -22.89 -13.18
C MET A 8 8.73 -22.84 -11.68
N PHE A 9 7.73 -23.01 -10.81
CA PHE A 9 7.91 -23.08 -9.36
C PHE A 9 7.17 -24.27 -8.78
N ASN A 10 7.72 -24.83 -7.71
CA ASN A 10 7.06 -25.88 -6.94
C ASN A 10 5.77 -25.33 -6.31
N GLN A 11 4.64 -25.58 -6.97
CA GLN A 11 3.32 -25.04 -6.64
C GLN A 11 2.93 -25.14 -5.16
N PRO A 12 3.12 -26.27 -4.44
CA PRO A 12 2.85 -26.32 -3.00
C PRO A 12 3.69 -25.32 -2.20
N ILE A 13 4.97 -25.11 -2.54
CA ILE A 13 5.82 -24.12 -1.85
C ILE A 13 5.29 -22.70 -2.10
N VAL A 14 4.88 -22.40 -3.33
CA VAL A 14 4.32 -21.08 -3.65
C VAL A 14 3.06 -20.83 -2.84
N LYS A 15 2.12 -21.79 -2.83
CA LYS A 15 0.88 -21.70 -2.04
C LYS A 15 1.16 -21.51 -0.55
N THR A 16 2.10 -22.26 0.04
CA THR A 16 2.41 -22.09 1.47
C THR A 16 3.00 -20.72 1.76
N VAL A 17 3.88 -20.20 0.90
CA VAL A 17 4.45 -18.86 1.09
C VAL A 17 3.38 -17.78 1.00
N PHE A 18 2.48 -17.84 0.01
CA PHE A 18 1.35 -16.90 -0.08
C PHE A 18 0.45 -16.94 1.14
N LEU A 19 0.11 -18.14 1.63
CA LEU A 19 -0.67 -18.29 2.86
C LEU A 19 0.03 -17.66 4.06
N THR A 20 1.33 -17.89 4.23
CA THR A 20 2.09 -17.26 5.32
C THR A 20 2.13 -15.73 5.18
N GLY A 21 2.22 -15.20 3.96
CA GLY A 21 2.13 -13.77 3.69
C GLY A 21 0.77 -13.17 4.07
N LEU A 22 -0.32 -13.87 3.78
CA LEU A 22 -1.67 -13.47 4.23
C LEU A 22 -1.78 -13.45 5.76
N VAL A 23 -1.23 -14.46 6.44
CA VAL A 23 -1.22 -14.51 7.91
C VAL A 23 -0.42 -13.34 8.50
N ILE A 24 0.78 -13.06 7.97
CA ILE A 24 1.60 -11.92 8.40
C ILE A 24 0.83 -10.60 8.19
N THR A 25 0.18 -10.44 7.04
CA THR A 25 -0.60 -9.25 6.72
C THR A 25 -1.79 -9.10 7.66
N ALA A 26 -2.51 -10.19 7.97
CA ALA A 26 -3.62 -10.19 8.91
C ALA A 26 -3.15 -9.78 10.32
N ILE A 27 -2.02 -10.31 10.80
CA ILE A 27 -1.42 -9.92 12.07
C ILE A 27 -1.05 -8.43 12.07
N ALA A 28 -0.41 -7.93 11.01
CA ALA A 28 -0.04 -6.52 10.88
C ALA A 28 -1.28 -5.60 10.91
N VAL A 29 -2.37 -5.99 10.26
CA VAL A 29 -3.66 -5.28 10.30
C VAL A 29 -4.25 -5.28 11.71
N ILE A 30 -4.21 -6.41 12.42
CA ILE A 30 -4.69 -6.49 13.81
C ILE A 30 -3.91 -5.55 14.71
N ILE A 31 -2.57 -5.57 14.63
CA ILE A 31 -1.70 -4.63 15.39
C ILE A 31 -2.06 -3.19 15.05
N MET A 32 -2.26 -2.88 13.76
CA MET A 32 -2.64 -1.54 13.32
C MET A 32 -3.98 -1.11 13.90
N LEU A 33 -4.99 -2.00 13.92
CA LEU A 33 -6.31 -1.73 14.51
C LEU A 33 -6.24 -1.50 16.02
N VAL A 34 -5.46 -2.30 16.75
CA VAL A 34 -5.23 -2.10 18.19
C VAL A 34 -4.59 -0.74 18.45
N ASN A 35 -3.60 -0.35 17.65
CA ASN A 35 -2.97 0.97 17.76
C ASN A 35 -3.93 2.12 17.43
N VAL A 36 -4.82 1.94 16.43
CA VAL A 36 -5.89 2.91 16.14
C VAL A 36 -6.81 3.04 17.34
N ILE A 37 -7.28 1.93 17.92
CA ILE A 37 -8.16 1.97 19.10
C ILE A 37 -7.47 2.66 20.27
N SER A 38 -6.22 2.31 20.55
CA SER A 38 -5.40 2.97 21.57
C SER A 38 -5.35 4.49 21.35
N MET A 39 -5.03 4.93 20.13
CA MET A 39 -5.05 6.36 19.76
C MET A 39 -6.42 6.99 19.99
N ILE A 40 -7.52 6.36 19.57
CA ILE A 40 -8.90 6.86 19.77
C ILE A 40 -9.17 7.07 21.27
N LEU A 41 -8.78 6.12 22.11
CA LEU A 41 -8.95 6.21 23.56
C LEU A 41 -8.11 7.37 24.15
N THR A 42 -6.89 7.58 23.67
CA THR A 42 -6.03 8.70 24.08
C THR A 42 -6.58 10.06 23.67
N VAL A 43 -7.15 10.20 22.46
CA VAL A 43 -7.68 11.49 21.97
C VAL A 43 -9.11 11.77 22.40
N ARG A 44 -9.88 10.76 22.83
CA ARG A 44 -11.26 10.89 23.30
C ARG A 44 -11.49 12.04 24.29
N PRO A 45 -10.66 12.27 25.33
CA PRO A 45 -10.84 13.39 26.26
C PRO A 45 -10.65 14.78 25.62
N LEU A 46 -9.92 14.87 24.51
CA LEU A 46 -9.68 16.11 23.77
C LEU A 46 -10.82 16.48 22.81
N LEU A 47 -11.71 15.55 22.51
CA LEU A 47 -12.83 15.77 21.59
C LEU A 47 -13.96 16.55 22.28
N GLY A 48 -14.67 17.35 21.49
CA GLY A 48 -15.88 18.04 21.94
C GLY A 48 -16.97 17.05 22.37
N GLU A 49 -17.83 17.48 23.29
CA GLU A 49 -18.90 16.62 23.81
C GLU A 49 -20.10 16.56 22.86
N LYS A 50 -20.34 17.63 22.10
CA LYS A 50 -21.45 17.72 21.15
C LYS A 50 -21.04 17.20 19.77
N LYS A 51 -21.89 16.35 19.19
CA LYS A 51 -21.78 15.90 17.80
C LYS A 51 -22.02 17.08 16.86
N ARG A 52 -21.05 17.40 16.00
CA ARG A 52 -21.16 18.48 14.99
C ARG A 52 -21.83 18.00 13.71
N MET A 53 -21.59 16.74 13.32
CA MET A 53 -22.15 16.14 12.12
C MET A 53 -22.28 14.62 12.24
N ASN A 54 -22.99 13.99 11.30
CA ASN A 54 -23.07 12.53 11.22
C ASN A 54 -21.70 11.91 10.90
N ILE A 55 -21.43 10.71 11.45
CA ILE A 55 -20.15 10.04 11.24
C ILE A 55 -19.90 9.72 9.77
N ILE A 56 -20.93 9.32 9.03
CA ILE A 56 -20.86 9.10 7.58
C ILE A 56 -20.47 10.39 6.85
N LYS A 57 -21.10 11.52 7.21
CA LYS A 57 -20.76 12.83 6.63
C LYS A 57 -19.33 13.26 6.97
N ALA A 58 -18.87 12.98 8.20
CA ALA A 58 -17.50 13.26 8.62
C ALA A 58 -16.49 12.41 7.85
N ILE A 59 -16.78 11.11 7.63
CA ILE A 59 -15.94 10.21 6.83
C ILE A 59 -15.85 10.71 5.39
N ILE A 60 -16.98 10.95 4.72
CA ILE A 60 -17.01 11.38 3.32
C ILE A 60 -16.28 12.71 3.14
N LEU A 61 -16.52 13.68 4.02
CA LEU A 61 -15.86 14.99 3.96
C LEU A 61 -14.35 14.86 4.15
N THR A 62 -13.91 14.09 5.15
CA THR A 62 -12.48 13.87 5.41
C THR A 62 -11.83 13.09 4.27
N LEU A 63 -12.53 12.11 3.68
CA LEU A 63 -12.05 11.36 2.53
C LEU A 63 -11.84 12.26 1.33
N ILE A 64 -12.79 13.12 0.99
CA ILE A 64 -12.67 14.03 -0.16
C ILE A 64 -11.54 15.04 0.06
N ASP A 65 -11.44 15.62 1.26
CA ASP A 65 -10.39 16.59 1.59
C ASP A 65 -8.99 15.94 1.64
N GLU A 66 -8.85 14.74 2.18
CA GLU A 66 -7.52 14.12 2.29
C GLU A 66 -7.10 13.41 0.99
N LEU A 67 -8.03 12.76 0.28
CA LEU A 67 -7.72 11.97 -0.92
C LEU A 67 -7.63 12.83 -2.18
N PHE A 68 -8.52 13.82 -2.35
CA PHE A 68 -8.62 14.61 -3.59
C PHE A 68 -8.21 16.07 -3.41
N VAL A 69 -8.59 16.69 -2.29
CA VAL A 69 -8.54 18.14 -2.12
C VAL A 69 -7.69 18.47 -0.91
N HIS A 70 -6.38 18.19 -0.98
CA HIS A 70 -5.43 18.61 0.05
C HIS A 70 -5.37 20.16 0.12
N ARG A 71 -6.39 20.79 0.71
CA ARG A 71 -6.61 22.25 0.73
C ARG A 71 -5.47 22.99 1.43
N ASN A 72 -4.68 22.30 2.26
CA ASN A 72 -3.54 22.88 2.96
C ASN A 72 -2.21 22.85 2.18
N LEU A 73 -2.04 22.10 1.08
CA LEU A 73 -0.80 22.12 0.28
C LEU A 73 -0.84 23.06 -0.93
N LYS A 74 -2.01 23.57 -1.34
CA LYS A 74 -2.12 24.48 -2.51
C LYS A 74 -1.51 25.88 -2.31
N ARG A 75 -0.89 26.16 -1.16
CA ARG A 75 -0.32 27.48 -0.85
C ARG A 75 1.12 27.70 -1.37
N CYS A 76 1.86 26.67 -1.77
CA CYS A 76 3.22 26.81 -2.31
C CYS A 76 3.45 25.89 -3.52
N ARG A 77 4.03 26.41 -4.62
CA ARG A 77 4.26 25.68 -5.89
C ARG A 77 5.13 24.42 -5.71
N ASP A 78 6.12 24.45 -4.83
CA ASP A 78 7.03 23.33 -4.52
C ASP A 78 6.35 22.13 -3.83
N GLU A 79 5.11 22.33 -3.36
CA GLU A 79 4.35 21.33 -2.62
C GLU A 79 3.45 20.47 -3.50
N THR A 80 3.21 20.89 -4.74
CA THR A 80 2.38 20.14 -5.70
C THR A 80 3.10 18.89 -6.18
N PHE A 81 4.39 19.02 -6.54
CA PHE A 81 5.21 17.88 -6.98
C PHE A 81 5.35 16.83 -5.87
N ARG A 82 5.57 17.28 -4.62
CA ARG A 82 5.59 16.40 -3.44
C ARG A 82 4.28 15.63 -3.31
N TRP A 83 3.14 16.31 -3.47
CA TRP A 83 1.83 15.68 -3.36
C TRP A 83 1.61 14.61 -4.44
N ILE A 84 1.91 14.91 -5.72
CA ILE A 84 1.74 13.96 -6.83
C ILE A 84 2.52 12.66 -6.58
N MET A 85 3.77 12.77 -6.13
CA MET A 85 4.57 11.57 -5.84
C MET A 85 3.99 10.71 -4.72
N HIS A 86 3.47 11.33 -3.66
CA HIS A 86 2.84 10.57 -2.58
C HIS A 86 1.57 9.87 -3.06
N GLN A 87 0.80 10.51 -3.96
CA GLN A 87 -0.35 9.86 -4.59
C GLN A 87 0.07 8.67 -5.44
N PHE A 88 1.15 8.77 -6.20
CA PHE A 88 1.67 7.65 -7.00
C PHE A 88 2.04 6.46 -6.12
N VAL A 89 2.74 6.70 -5.01
CA VAL A 89 3.07 5.64 -4.04
C VAL A 89 1.80 5.08 -3.39
N LEU A 90 0.89 5.93 -2.93
CA LEU A 90 -0.34 5.50 -2.23
C LEU A 90 -1.22 4.63 -3.14
N TRP A 91 -1.55 5.11 -4.33
CA TRP A 91 -2.41 4.40 -5.27
C TRP A 91 -1.69 3.19 -5.88
N GLY A 92 -0.40 3.30 -6.18
CA GLY A 92 0.40 2.18 -6.64
C GLY A 92 0.40 1.04 -5.62
N PHE A 93 0.68 1.35 -4.35
CA PHE A 93 0.66 0.37 -3.27
C PHE A 93 -0.74 -0.22 -3.03
N ALA A 94 -1.79 0.60 -3.01
CA ALA A 94 -3.16 0.13 -2.80
C ALA A 94 -3.64 -0.82 -3.91
N ILE A 95 -3.40 -0.47 -5.17
CA ILE A 95 -3.75 -1.33 -6.32
C ILE A 95 -3.01 -2.66 -6.23
N LEU A 96 -1.68 -2.62 -6.00
CA LEU A 96 -0.86 -3.83 -5.89
C LEU A 96 -1.31 -4.72 -4.72
N MET A 97 -1.60 -4.13 -3.56
CA MET A 97 -2.08 -4.87 -2.39
C MET A 97 -3.41 -5.58 -2.69
N ILE A 98 -4.37 -4.90 -3.32
CA ILE A 98 -5.66 -5.48 -3.69
C ILE A 98 -5.44 -6.61 -4.68
N CYS A 99 -4.71 -6.37 -5.78
CA CYS A 99 -4.46 -7.40 -6.80
C CYS A 99 -3.74 -8.63 -6.22
N THR A 100 -2.76 -8.43 -5.33
CA THR A 100 -2.01 -9.53 -4.68
C THR A 100 -2.89 -10.29 -3.69
N GLY A 101 -3.74 -9.60 -2.93
CA GLY A 101 -4.69 -10.24 -2.02
C GLY A 101 -5.70 -11.10 -2.76
N LEU A 102 -6.24 -10.61 -3.87
CA LEU A 102 -7.14 -11.37 -4.73
C LEU A 102 -6.45 -12.60 -5.36
N ASP A 103 -5.21 -12.43 -5.86
CA ASP A 103 -4.38 -13.52 -6.41
C ASP A 103 -4.14 -14.62 -5.38
N SER A 104 -3.77 -14.22 -4.16
CA SER A 104 -3.54 -15.17 -3.09
C SER A 104 -4.80 -15.95 -2.71
N LEU A 105 -5.97 -15.30 -2.67
CA LEU A 105 -7.24 -15.97 -2.34
C LEU A 105 -7.68 -16.94 -3.45
N GLU A 106 -7.47 -16.55 -4.70
CA GLU A 106 -7.77 -17.39 -5.87
C GLU A 106 -6.85 -18.62 -5.93
N MET A 107 -5.53 -18.46 -5.69
CA MET A 107 -4.58 -19.59 -5.66
C MET A 107 -4.91 -20.67 -4.63
N HIS A 108 -5.62 -20.30 -3.56
CA HIS A 108 -6.09 -21.19 -2.51
C HIS A 108 -7.52 -21.69 -2.71
N HIS A 109 -8.18 -21.34 -3.82
CA HIS A 109 -9.58 -21.69 -4.10
C HIS A 109 -10.56 -21.19 -3.02
N TYR A 110 -10.24 -20.08 -2.35
CA TYR A 110 -11.18 -19.41 -1.44
C TYR A 110 -12.19 -18.55 -2.19
N ILE A 111 -11.80 -18.06 -3.37
CA ILE A 111 -12.63 -17.35 -4.32
C ILE A 111 -12.32 -17.88 -5.72
N ASP A 112 -13.34 -18.11 -6.53
CA ASP A 112 -13.17 -18.49 -7.93
C ASP A 112 -13.47 -17.27 -8.80
N MET A 113 -12.43 -16.73 -9.43
CA MET A 113 -12.56 -15.64 -10.40
C MET A 113 -12.50 -16.21 -11.80
N CYS A 114 -13.63 -16.29 -12.50
CA CYS A 114 -13.61 -16.72 -13.90
C CYS A 114 -13.20 -15.56 -14.81
N SER A 115 -12.26 -15.83 -15.73
CA SER A 115 -11.93 -14.87 -16.79
C SER A 115 -13.15 -14.54 -17.67
N PRO A 116 -13.42 -13.24 -17.95
CA PRO A 116 -14.42 -12.83 -18.92
C PRO A 116 -14.04 -13.18 -20.37
N THR A 117 -12.77 -13.47 -20.65
CA THR A 117 -12.24 -13.57 -22.02
C THR A 117 -12.20 -15.01 -22.56
N THR A 118 -12.47 -16.02 -21.72
CA THR A 118 -12.55 -17.43 -22.12
C THR A 118 -13.94 -18.03 -21.83
N PRO A 119 -14.85 -18.07 -22.82
CA PRO A 119 -16.15 -18.72 -22.66
C PRO A 119 -15.97 -20.25 -22.56
N GLY A 120 -16.40 -20.86 -21.46
CA GLY A 120 -16.57 -22.32 -21.34
C GLY A 120 -15.59 -23.07 -20.44
N TYR A 121 -14.52 -22.42 -19.96
CA TYR A 121 -13.62 -22.95 -18.94
C TYR A 121 -13.32 -21.83 -17.95
N CYS A 122 -13.55 -22.06 -16.65
CA CYS A 122 -13.15 -21.12 -15.60
C CYS A 122 -11.63 -21.27 -15.42
N GLU A 123 -10.86 -20.72 -16.35
CA GLU A 123 -9.42 -20.55 -16.18
C GLU A 123 -9.16 -19.40 -15.19
N PRO A 124 -8.14 -19.51 -14.32
CA PRO A 124 -7.79 -18.45 -13.39
C PRO A 124 -7.62 -17.10 -14.11
N LEU A 125 -8.22 -16.03 -13.58
CA LEU A 125 -8.20 -14.66 -14.12
C LEU A 125 -6.76 -14.11 -14.29
N MET A 126 -5.77 -14.83 -13.75
CA MET A 126 -4.40 -14.38 -13.56
C MET A 126 -3.40 -15.00 -14.54
N HIS A 127 -3.85 -15.71 -15.59
CA HIS A 127 -2.93 -16.36 -16.54
C HIS A 127 -2.52 -15.52 -17.74
N HIS A 128 -3.37 -14.62 -18.25
CA HIS A 128 -3.06 -13.86 -19.46
C HIS A 128 -2.69 -12.39 -19.18
N LEU A 129 -1.73 -11.87 -19.93
CA LEU A 129 -1.21 -10.51 -19.76
C LEU A 129 -2.26 -9.41 -20.03
N HIS A 130 -3.29 -9.74 -20.81
CA HIS A 130 -4.36 -8.83 -21.23
C HIS A 130 -5.52 -8.77 -20.23
N GLU A 131 -5.50 -9.61 -19.19
CA GLU A 131 -6.56 -9.62 -18.20
C GLU A 131 -6.55 -8.33 -17.37
N PRO A 132 -7.73 -7.80 -16.98
CA PRO A 132 -7.84 -6.55 -16.24
C PRO A 132 -6.95 -6.53 -14.98
N ILE A 133 -6.81 -7.67 -14.30
CA ILE A 133 -6.00 -7.78 -13.10
C ILE A 133 -4.50 -7.65 -13.39
N LYS A 134 -3.99 -8.22 -14.49
CA LYS A 134 -2.58 -8.06 -14.89
C LYS A 134 -2.27 -6.64 -15.34
N ILE A 135 -3.21 -6.00 -16.02
CA ILE A 135 -3.09 -4.57 -16.35
C ILE A 135 -3.03 -3.74 -15.06
N ALA A 136 -3.89 -4.03 -14.09
CA ALA A 136 -3.87 -3.37 -12.80
C ALA A 136 -2.54 -3.58 -12.05
N PHE A 137 -1.97 -4.80 -12.06
CA PHE A 137 -0.62 -5.06 -11.53
C PHE A 137 0.44 -4.17 -12.18
N ASN A 138 0.45 -4.07 -13.51
CA ASN A 138 1.43 -3.24 -14.23
C ASN A 138 1.24 -1.75 -13.91
N VAL A 139 0.01 -1.24 -13.92
CA VAL A 139 -0.30 0.16 -13.59
C VAL A 139 0.11 0.48 -12.16
N GLY A 140 -0.27 -0.36 -11.19
CA GLY A 140 0.11 -0.22 -9.80
C GLY A 140 1.63 -0.26 -9.60
N GLY A 141 2.30 -1.19 -10.29
CA GLY A 141 3.76 -1.30 -10.31
C GLY A 141 4.45 -0.04 -10.83
N VAL A 142 3.98 0.49 -11.96
CA VAL A 142 4.54 1.71 -12.58
C VAL A 142 4.37 2.91 -11.65
N LEU A 143 3.16 3.09 -11.08
CA LEU A 143 2.90 4.16 -10.12
C LEU A 143 3.82 4.05 -8.90
N LEU A 144 3.95 2.86 -8.31
CA LEU A 144 4.80 2.64 -7.16
C LEU A 144 6.29 2.89 -7.47
N LEU A 145 6.76 2.42 -8.62
CA LEU A 145 8.14 2.58 -9.07
C LEU A 145 8.50 4.06 -9.27
N PHE A 146 7.75 4.77 -10.10
CA PHE A 146 8.03 6.18 -10.39
C PHE A 146 7.79 7.06 -9.16
N GLY A 147 6.74 6.79 -8.37
CA GLY A 147 6.51 7.50 -7.11
C GLY A 147 7.68 7.37 -6.14
N SER A 148 8.22 6.15 -5.97
CA SER A 148 9.34 5.88 -5.05
C SER A 148 10.65 6.51 -5.54
N ILE A 149 10.97 6.39 -6.83
CA ILE A 149 12.16 7.04 -7.43
C ILE A 149 12.08 8.55 -7.26
N ALA A 150 10.93 9.15 -7.58
CA ALA A 150 10.76 10.58 -7.52
C ALA A 150 10.90 11.12 -6.08
N LEU A 151 10.40 10.38 -5.08
CA LEU A 151 10.60 10.71 -3.67
C LEU A 151 12.07 10.65 -3.25
N ILE A 152 12.79 9.61 -3.69
CA ILE A 152 14.24 9.45 -3.41
C ILE A 152 15.03 10.60 -4.02
N VAL A 153 14.81 10.90 -5.31
CA VAL A 153 15.51 11.96 -6.03
C VAL A 153 15.26 13.32 -5.37
N ARG A 154 14.00 13.65 -5.09
CA ARG A 154 13.65 14.92 -4.42
C ARG A 154 14.31 15.02 -3.04
N ARG A 155 14.33 13.92 -2.29
CA ARG A 155 14.93 13.90 -0.94
C ARG A 155 16.45 14.02 -0.98
N ALA A 156 17.11 13.46 -1.99
CA ALA A 156 18.54 13.63 -2.20
C ALA A 156 18.90 15.06 -2.63
N ALA A 157 18.02 15.73 -3.38
CA ALA A 157 18.26 17.07 -3.92
C ALA A 157 17.98 18.23 -2.94
N VAL A 158 17.06 18.07 -1.98
CA VAL A 158 16.63 19.16 -1.07
C VAL A 158 17.32 19.03 0.29
N ARG A 159 18.23 19.98 0.61
CA ARG A 159 19.00 20.01 1.88
C ARG A 159 18.12 20.03 3.14
N ASP A 160 17.09 20.86 3.19
CA ASP A 160 16.20 20.95 4.37
C ASP A 160 15.40 19.66 4.65
N ALA A 161 15.11 18.88 3.59
CA ALA A 161 14.44 17.60 3.72
C ALA A 161 15.38 16.49 4.23
N ARG A 162 16.70 16.71 4.18
CA ARG A 162 17.71 15.77 4.67
C ARG A 162 17.93 15.91 6.19
N GLU A 163 17.79 17.12 6.74
CA GLU A 163 18.02 17.39 8.16
C GLU A 163 16.80 17.11 9.06
N ALA A 164 15.58 17.16 8.51
CA ALA A 164 14.35 16.95 9.28
C ALA A 164 13.91 15.48 9.44
N THR A 165 14.69 14.49 8.98
CA THR A 165 14.19 13.12 8.79
C THR A 165 14.80 12.07 9.72
N LEU A 166 13.93 11.36 10.44
CA LEU A 166 14.23 10.09 11.09
C LEU A 166 14.62 9.02 10.05
N ASN A 167 15.62 8.19 10.35
CA ASN A 167 16.14 7.12 9.46
C ASN A 167 15.06 6.16 8.93
N TYR A 168 13.95 5.99 9.67
CA TYR A 168 12.82 5.14 9.29
C TYR A 168 12.11 5.57 7.99
N ASP A 169 12.21 6.84 7.60
CA ASP A 169 11.62 7.32 6.36
C ASP A 169 12.33 6.78 5.11
N TRP A 170 13.66 6.74 5.16
CA TRP A 170 14.48 6.26 4.05
C TRP A 170 14.29 4.76 3.85
N TYR A 171 14.23 4.03 4.98
CA TYR A 171 14.00 2.61 4.97
C TYR A 171 12.73 2.22 4.22
N LEU A 172 11.58 2.84 4.54
CA LEU A 172 10.31 2.53 3.89
C LEU A 172 10.35 2.82 2.38
N ILE A 173 10.88 3.97 1.97
CA ILE A 173 10.88 4.35 0.55
C ILE A 173 11.81 3.44 -0.26
N ILE A 174 12.99 3.08 0.29
CA ILE A 174 13.90 2.15 -0.37
C ILE A 174 13.27 0.75 -0.46
N LEU A 175 12.60 0.30 0.60
CA LEU A 175 11.93 -0.99 0.61
C LEU A 175 10.81 -1.06 -0.44
N LEU A 176 9.99 -0.01 -0.56
CA LEU A 176 8.98 0.09 -1.62
C LEU A 176 9.60 0.05 -3.02
N LEU A 177 10.74 0.71 -3.21
CA LEU A 177 11.48 0.66 -4.48
C LEU A 177 11.99 -0.76 -4.78
N ILE A 178 12.56 -1.45 -3.79
CA ILE A 178 13.03 -2.83 -3.92
C ILE A 178 11.87 -3.75 -4.32
N VAL A 179 10.72 -3.63 -3.64
CA VAL A 179 9.51 -4.42 -3.95
C VAL A 179 9.06 -4.15 -5.39
N ALA A 180 9.00 -2.90 -5.83
CA ALA A 180 8.60 -2.54 -7.20
C ALA A 180 9.58 -3.10 -8.26
N ILE A 181 10.89 -2.91 -8.07
CA ILE A 181 11.93 -3.38 -9.00
C ILE A 181 11.91 -4.90 -9.09
N THR A 182 11.91 -5.60 -7.95
CA THR A 182 11.92 -7.06 -7.90
C THR A 182 10.63 -7.67 -8.45
N GLY A 183 9.49 -6.99 -8.30
CA GLY A 183 8.22 -7.41 -8.91
C GLY A 183 8.27 -7.36 -10.44
N PHE A 184 8.76 -6.25 -11.01
CA PHE A 184 8.97 -6.15 -12.46
C PHE A 184 10.04 -7.11 -12.95
N LEU A 185 11.11 -7.33 -12.19
CA LEU A 185 12.14 -8.30 -12.55
C LEU A 185 11.58 -9.73 -12.56
N ALA A 186 10.72 -10.09 -11.60
CA ALA A 186 10.04 -11.38 -11.60
C ALA A 186 9.13 -11.55 -12.83
N GLN A 187 8.47 -10.49 -13.28
CA GLN A 187 7.72 -10.49 -14.53
C GLN A 187 8.64 -10.63 -15.75
N ALA A 188 9.73 -9.88 -15.81
CA ALA A 188 10.68 -9.91 -16.93
C ALA A 188 11.35 -11.28 -17.09
N VAL A 189 11.80 -11.89 -15.99
CA VAL A 189 12.37 -13.25 -15.97
C VAL A 189 11.39 -14.27 -16.56
N ARG A 190 10.09 -14.16 -16.24
CA ARG A 190 9.04 -15.01 -16.82
C ARG A 190 8.83 -14.75 -18.31
N LEU A 191 8.90 -13.50 -18.76
CA LEU A 191 8.69 -13.13 -20.17
C LEU A 191 9.83 -13.60 -21.09
N VAL A 192 11.07 -13.56 -20.61
CA VAL A 192 12.25 -13.98 -21.40
C VAL A 192 12.55 -15.47 -21.28
N ALA A 193 11.71 -16.24 -20.56
CA ALA A 193 11.92 -17.66 -20.27
C ALA A 193 13.33 -17.94 -19.69
N ALA A 194 13.79 -17.10 -18.76
CA ALA A 194 15.08 -17.29 -18.10
C ALA A 194 15.12 -18.59 -17.28
N PRO A 195 16.31 -19.13 -16.96
CA PRO A 195 16.43 -20.37 -16.18
C PRO A 195 15.65 -20.32 -14.87
N GLU A 196 15.02 -21.43 -14.49
CA GLU A 196 14.17 -21.54 -13.30
C GLU A 196 14.87 -21.06 -12.02
N ALA A 197 16.16 -21.38 -11.87
CA ALA A 197 16.97 -20.93 -10.74
C ALA A 197 17.02 -19.40 -10.60
N VAL A 198 17.14 -18.67 -11.71
CA VAL A 198 17.15 -17.20 -11.72
C VAL A 198 15.79 -16.67 -11.29
N GLY A 199 14.71 -17.24 -11.83
CA GLY A 199 13.35 -16.87 -11.44
C GLY A 199 13.08 -17.12 -9.96
N ALA A 200 13.57 -18.24 -9.41
CA ALA A 200 13.40 -18.59 -8.01
C ALA A 200 14.11 -17.61 -7.08
N VAL A 201 15.34 -17.21 -7.41
CA VAL A 201 16.09 -16.22 -6.63
C VAL A 201 15.39 -14.86 -6.64
N VAL A 202 15.00 -14.35 -7.81
CA VAL A 202 14.31 -13.06 -7.93
C VAL A 202 12.99 -13.08 -7.16
N TYR A 203 12.22 -14.16 -7.30
CA TYR A 203 10.94 -14.31 -6.61
C TYR A 203 11.11 -14.41 -5.10
N ALA A 204 12.12 -15.15 -4.62
CA ALA A 204 12.43 -15.23 -3.19
C ALA A 204 12.81 -13.86 -2.61
N ILE A 205 13.65 -13.09 -3.31
CA ILE A 205 14.02 -11.73 -2.89
C ILE A 205 12.77 -10.84 -2.81
N HIS A 206 11.89 -10.92 -3.81
CA HIS A 206 10.64 -10.16 -3.82
C HIS A 206 9.76 -10.49 -2.61
N LEU A 207 9.53 -11.78 -2.34
CA LEU A 207 8.71 -12.24 -1.22
C LEU A 207 9.29 -11.85 0.13
N ILE A 208 10.61 -11.95 0.31
CA ILE A 208 11.29 -11.49 1.54
C ILE A 208 11.09 -9.99 1.71
N ALA A 209 11.26 -9.19 0.65
CA ALA A 209 11.06 -7.75 0.71
C ALA A 209 9.61 -7.38 1.06
N VAL A 210 8.63 -8.08 0.48
CA VAL A 210 7.20 -7.90 0.79
C VAL A 210 6.90 -8.30 2.24
N ALA A 211 7.44 -9.42 2.73
CA ALA A 211 7.24 -9.84 4.13
C ALA A 211 7.79 -8.80 5.11
N ILE A 212 9.00 -8.29 4.86
CA ILE A 212 9.61 -7.21 5.63
C ILE A 212 8.74 -5.94 5.57
N LEU A 213 8.17 -5.61 4.41
CA LEU A 213 7.29 -4.46 4.25
C LEU A 213 6.07 -4.58 5.18
N PHE A 214 5.36 -5.71 5.16
CA PHE A 214 4.17 -5.88 6.00
C PHE A 214 4.48 -5.90 7.51
N ILE A 215 5.60 -6.50 7.91
CA ILE A 215 6.05 -6.46 9.31
C ILE A 215 6.31 -5.03 9.76
N THR A 216 6.83 -4.18 8.87
CA THR A 216 7.26 -2.82 9.22
C THR A 216 6.16 -1.76 9.05
N ILE A 217 5.11 -2.00 8.25
CA ILE A 217 3.96 -1.09 8.07
C ILE A 217 3.44 -0.49 9.39
N PRO A 218 3.11 -1.27 10.45
CA PRO A 218 2.53 -0.71 11.68
C PRO A 218 3.47 0.23 12.45
N TYR A 219 4.77 0.17 12.17
CA TYR A 219 5.80 0.96 12.86
C TYR A 219 6.32 2.14 12.03
N THR A 220 5.85 2.30 10.79
CA THR A 220 6.34 3.33 9.85
C THR A 220 5.32 4.45 9.67
N LYS A 221 5.72 5.49 8.91
CA LYS A 221 4.83 6.59 8.52
C LYS A 221 3.62 6.15 7.69
N ALA A 222 3.60 4.93 7.15
CA ALA A 222 2.42 4.38 6.50
C ALA A 222 1.23 4.27 7.47
N ALA A 223 1.45 3.76 8.69
CA ALA A 223 0.42 3.70 9.73
C ALA A 223 -0.04 5.08 10.19
N HIS A 224 0.86 6.07 10.17
CA HIS A 224 0.52 7.45 10.53
C HIS A 224 -0.55 8.05 9.62
N VAL A 225 -0.61 7.69 8.33
CA VAL A 225 -1.68 8.13 7.43
C VAL A 225 -3.05 7.67 7.93
N VAL A 226 -3.14 6.43 8.40
CA VAL A 226 -4.37 5.86 8.99
C VAL A 226 -4.73 6.58 10.29
N TYR A 227 -3.76 6.77 11.19
CA TYR A 227 -3.98 7.49 12.44
C TYR A 227 -4.46 8.93 12.21
N ARG A 228 -3.81 9.65 11.30
CA ARG A 228 -4.17 11.03 10.94
C ARG A 228 -5.57 11.09 10.32
N PHE A 229 -5.90 10.17 9.42
CA PHE A 229 -7.24 10.09 8.83
C PHE A 229 -8.32 9.90 9.90
N VAL A 230 -8.15 8.92 10.79
CA VAL A 230 -9.10 8.64 11.87
C VAL A 230 -9.22 9.85 12.81
N ALA A 231 -8.11 10.49 13.17
CA ALA A 231 -8.12 11.69 14.01
C ALA A 231 -8.90 12.86 13.36
N LEU A 232 -8.74 13.08 12.06
CA LEU A 232 -9.49 14.11 11.32
C LEU A 232 -10.98 13.79 11.25
N VAL A 233 -11.35 12.53 11.02
CA VAL A 233 -12.76 12.09 11.07
C VAL A 233 -13.37 12.38 12.45
N LEU A 234 -12.66 12.06 13.52
CA LEU A 234 -13.12 12.32 14.89
C LEU A 234 -13.22 13.83 15.19
N ALA A 235 -12.26 14.61 14.73
CA ALA A 235 -12.27 16.08 14.86
C ALA A 235 -13.44 16.71 14.08
N ASN A 236 -13.77 16.21 12.89
CA ASN A 236 -14.94 16.65 12.14
C ASN A 236 -16.24 16.20 12.81
N TYR A 237 -16.28 14.99 13.36
CA TYR A 237 -17.45 14.42 14.01
C TYR A 237 -17.85 15.14 15.31
N LYS A 238 -16.89 15.43 16.19
CA LYS A 238 -17.12 15.99 17.55
C LYS A 238 -16.51 17.37 17.79
N GLY A 239 -15.64 17.86 16.90
CA GLY A 239 -14.79 19.02 17.19
C GLY A 239 -13.66 18.69 18.14
N VAL A 240 -12.70 19.61 18.27
CA VAL A 240 -11.62 19.56 19.25
C VAL A 240 -11.93 20.59 20.34
N LYS A 241 -11.84 20.21 21.62
CA LYS A 241 -11.98 21.17 22.72
C LYS A 241 -10.92 22.25 22.54
N LYS A 242 -11.34 23.52 22.54
CA LYS A 242 -10.39 24.65 22.49
C LYS A 242 -9.54 24.55 23.74
N ARG A 243 -8.22 24.46 23.60
CA ARG A 243 -7.32 24.58 24.76
C ARG A 243 -7.48 26.00 25.26
N GLU A 244 -8.24 26.19 26.34
CA GLU A 244 -8.16 27.44 27.09
C GLU A 244 -6.68 27.60 27.44
N ARG A 245 -6.07 28.66 26.92
CA ARG A 245 -4.68 28.96 27.23
C ARG A 245 -4.66 29.19 28.74
N LEU A 246 -4.08 28.26 29.47
CA LEU A 246 -3.59 28.49 30.82
C LEU A 246 -2.48 29.55 30.70
N ILE A 247 -2.88 30.81 30.61
CA ILE A 247 -2.08 31.97 30.95
C ILE A 247 -2.82 32.53 32.16
N ALA A 248 -2.50 31.94 33.31
CA ALA A 248 -2.61 32.57 34.62
C ALA A 248 -1.17 32.89 35.05
#